data_AF-K2F5F9-F1
#
_entry.id   AF-K2F5F9-F1
#
_cell.length_a   1.000
_cell.length_b   1.000
_cell.length_c   1.000
_cell.angle_alpha   90.00
_cell.angle_beta   90.00
_cell.angle_gamma   90.00
#
_symmetry.space_group_name_H-M   'P 1'
#
loop_
_entity.id
_entity.type
_entity.pdbx_description
1 polymer ?
#
loop_
_entity_poly.entity_id
_entity_poly.type
_entity_poly.pdbx_seq_one_letter_code
_entity_poly.pdbx_strand_id
1 'polypeptide(L)'
;KYDPALYQRQAQLSAPDEYGFGQVEKFDKYVFDTKPTNTKEKYVVVGYPEDFDTTKLDLTKLQKIKVGTEEIFWICDYRCFDKSE
;
A
#
# COMPACT_ATOMS: atom_id res chain seq x y z
N LYS A 1 33.47 19.97 24.95
CA LYS A 1 33.74 18.67 24.27
C LYS A 1 32.42 17.90 24.30
N TYR A 2 31.88 17.51 23.14
CA TYR A 2 30.58 16.86 23.03
C TYR A 2 30.72 15.37 23.38
N ASP A 3 29.96 14.88 24.35
CA ASP A 3 29.97 13.46 24.76
C ASP A 3 29.22 12.63 23.69
N PRO A 4 29.91 11.73 22.96
CA PRO A 4 29.28 10.92 21.90
C PRO A 4 28.08 10.11 22.40
N ALA A 5 28.07 9.71 23.68
CA ALA A 5 26.98 8.95 24.29
C ALA A 5 25.66 9.73 24.37
N LEU A 6 25.72 11.08 24.40
CA LEU A 6 24.53 11.94 24.43
C LEU A 6 23.88 12.10 23.05
N TYR A 7 24.58 11.78 21.96
CA TYR A 7 24.12 11.99 20.57
C TYR A 7 23.79 10.70 19.84
N GLN A 8 24.28 9.54 20.31
CA GLN A 8 23.97 8.25 19.74
C GLN A 8 22.85 7.55 20.52
N ARG A 9 21.64 8.12 20.48
CA ARG A 9 20.45 7.42 21.01
C ARG A 9 20.13 6.24 20.10
N GLN A 10 20.12 5.03 20.67
CA GLN A 10 19.78 3.81 19.94
C GLN A 10 18.36 3.91 19.35
N ALA A 11 18.19 3.42 18.13
CA ALA A 11 16.89 3.34 17.48
C ALA A 11 15.97 2.40 18.26
N GLN A 12 14.71 2.81 18.47
CA GLN A 12 13.69 1.93 19.03
C GLN A 12 12.99 1.21 17.88
N LEU A 13 12.93 -0.11 17.98
CA LEU A 13 12.32 -0.98 16.98
C LEU A 13 10.92 -1.41 17.42
N SER A 14 10.03 -1.59 16.45
CA SER A 14 8.72 -2.21 16.66
C SER A 14 8.88 -3.68 17.02
N ALA A 15 7.78 -4.28 17.48
CA ALA A 15 7.67 -5.73 17.50
C ALA A 15 7.96 -6.31 16.10
N PRO A 16 8.66 -7.46 16.01
CA PRO A 16 8.88 -8.15 14.74
C PRO A 16 7.56 -8.58 14.09
N ASP A 17 7.50 -8.52 12.76
CA ASP A 17 6.40 -9.08 11.97
C ASP A 17 6.51 -10.62 11.82
N GLU A 18 5.60 -11.21 11.05
CA GLU A 18 5.55 -12.66 10.77
C GLU A 18 6.83 -13.21 10.11
N TYR A 19 7.67 -12.33 9.55
CA TYR A 19 8.93 -12.65 8.89
C TYR A 19 10.16 -12.26 9.74
N GLY A 20 9.95 -11.75 10.95
CA GLY A 20 11.01 -11.36 11.88
C GLY A 20 11.60 -9.96 11.65
N PHE A 21 10.98 -9.13 10.81
CA PHE A 21 11.43 -7.76 10.58
C PHE A 21 10.76 -6.79 11.56
N GLY A 22 11.55 -5.93 12.20
CA GLY A 22 11.08 -4.81 13.02
C GLY A 22 11.33 -3.48 12.30
N GLN A 23 10.40 -2.54 12.43
CA GLN A 23 10.51 -1.19 11.86
C GLN A 23 11.08 -0.22 12.89
N VAL A 24 11.76 0.83 12.45
CA VAL A 24 12.26 1.88 13.36
C VAL A 24 11.09 2.79 13.74
N GLU A 25 10.64 2.72 14.99
CA GLU A 25 9.55 3.56 15.52
C GLU A 25 10.05 4.97 15.90
N LYS A 26 11.31 5.07 16.34
CA LYS A 26 11.89 6.33 16.80
C LYS A 26 13.41 6.36 16.66
N PHE A 27 13.95 7.50 16.23
CA PHE A 27 15.37 7.79 16.29
C PHE A 27 15.63 9.24 16.74
N ASP A 28 16.44 9.39 17.78
CA ASP A 28 16.77 10.67 18.44
C ASP A 28 15.52 11.52 18.79
N LYS A 29 15.23 12.56 18.00
CA LYS A 29 14.10 13.47 18.16
C LYS A 29 12.92 13.18 17.21
N TYR A 30 13.09 12.25 16.27
CA TYR A 30 12.11 11.91 15.25
C TYR A 30 11.30 10.70 15.70
N VAL A 31 9.98 10.83 15.69
CA VAL A 31 9.02 9.76 15.96
C VAL A 31 8.31 9.44 14.64
N PHE A 32 8.32 8.17 14.26
CA PHE A 32 7.65 7.67 13.07
C PHE A 32 6.34 7.00 13.50
N ASP A 33 5.20 7.60 13.14
CA ASP A 33 3.88 7.02 13.38
C ASP A 33 3.37 6.45 12.05
N THR A 34 3.40 5.12 11.92
CA THR A 34 2.91 4.39 10.76
C THR A 34 1.54 3.78 11.03
N LYS A 35 0.69 4.39 11.87
CA LYS A 35 -0.71 3.97 11.99
C LYS A 35 -1.32 3.94 10.59
N PRO A 36 -1.62 2.75 10.03
CA PRO A 36 -2.34 2.69 8.77
C PRO A 36 -3.70 3.32 9.06
N THR A 37 -3.99 4.44 8.40
CA THR A 37 -5.28 5.08 8.55
C THR A 37 -6.30 4.08 8.01
N ASN A 38 -7.13 3.52 8.88
CA ASN A 38 -8.15 2.52 8.54
C ASN A 38 -9.28 3.08 7.65
N THR A 39 -9.08 4.26 7.07
CA THR A 39 -9.88 4.77 5.98
C THR A 39 -9.74 3.80 4.82
N LYS A 40 -10.86 3.40 4.22
CA LYS A 40 -10.88 2.79 2.88
C LYS A 40 -10.18 3.76 1.94
N GLU A 41 -8.86 3.66 1.83
CA GLU A 41 -8.06 4.59 1.06
C GLU A 41 -8.53 4.50 -0.38
N LYS A 42 -8.77 5.65 -1.01
CA LYS A 42 -9.14 5.67 -2.41
C LYS A 42 -7.95 5.14 -3.20
N TYR A 43 -7.99 3.87 -3.57
CA TYR A 43 -6.93 3.22 -4.35
C TYR A 43 -7.41 2.93 -5.77
N VAL A 44 -6.43 2.76 -6.65
CA VAL A 44 -6.62 2.31 -8.03
C VAL A 44 -5.65 1.17 -8.29
N VAL A 45 -6.17 0.08 -8.84
CA VAL A 45 -5.40 -1.08 -9.28
C VAL A 45 -5.23 -0.99 -10.79
N VAL A 46 -4.00 -1.13 -11.25
CA VAL A 46 -3.64 -1.21 -12.67
C VAL A 46 -2.90 -2.52 -12.88
N GLY A 47 -3.36 -3.33 -13.83
CA GLY A 47 -2.78 -4.64 -14.12
C GLY A 47 -3.18 -5.17 -15.48
N TYR A 48 -2.68 -6.35 -15.83
CA TYR A 48 -3.08 -7.02 -17.06
C TYR A 48 -4.47 -7.65 -16.91
N PRO A 49 -5.24 -7.82 -18.00
CA PRO A 49 -6.58 -8.41 -17.95
C PRO A 49 -6.65 -9.73 -17.17
N GLU A 50 -5.64 -10.58 -17.29
CA GLU A 50 -5.52 -11.88 -16.63
C GLU A 50 -5.30 -11.81 -15.11
N ASP A 51 -4.83 -10.69 -14.59
CA ASP A 51 -4.62 -10.49 -13.15
C ASP A 51 -5.93 -10.19 -12.41
N PHE A 52 -7.00 -9.88 -13.15
CA PHE A 52 -8.29 -9.46 -12.60
C PHE A 52 -9.27 -10.63 -12.51
N ASP A 53 -9.74 -10.92 -11.29
CA ASP A 53 -10.86 -11.84 -11.06
C ASP A 53 -12.20 -11.17 -11.43
N THR A 54 -12.62 -11.36 -12.68
CA THR A 54 -13.87 -10.81 -13.24
C THR A 54 -15.12 -11.20 -12.45
N THR A 55 -15.08 -12.26 -11.64
CA THR A 55 -16.22 -12.67 -10.80
C THR A 55 -16.44 -11.74 -9.61
N LYS A 56 -15.44 -10.93 -9.22
CA LYS A 56 -15.50 -10.00 -8.09
C LYS A 56 -15.52 -8.53 -8.51
N LEU A 57 -15.50 -8.27 -9.82
CA LEU A 57 -15.41 -6.93 -10.37
C LEU A 57 -16.75 -6.46 -10.92
N ASP A 58 -17.04 -5.18 -10.72
CA ASP A 58 -18.02 -4.44 -11.49
C ASP A 58 -17.39 -3.99 -12.83
N LEU A 59 -17.66 -4.76 -13.89
CA LEU A 59 -17.13 -4.51 -15.23
C LEU A 59 -17.58 -3.16 -15.82
N THR A 60 -18.63 -2.54 -15.27
CA THR A 60 -19.11 -1.23 -15.74
C THR A 60 -18.20 -0.08 -15.30
N LYS A 61 -17.45 -0.27 -14.22
CA LYS A 61 -16.50 0.71 -13.67
C LYS A 61 -15.06 0.47 -14.11
N LEU A 62 -14.82 -0.60 -14.86
CA LEU A 62 -13.52 -1.00 -15.34
C LEU A 62 -13.11 -0.15 -16.55
N GLN A 63 -12.01 0.58 -16.41
CA GLN A 63 -11.41 1.31 -17.52
C GLN A 63 -10.36 0.44 -18.21
N LYS A 64 -10.38 0.43 -19.55
CA LYS A 64 -9.49 -0.40 -20.38
C LYS A 64 -8.61 0.45 -21.27
N ILE A 65 -7.31 0.20 -21.22
CA ILE A 65 -6.31 0.80 -22.11
C ILE A 65 -6.01 -0.18 -23.23
N LYS A 66 -6.23 0.25 -24.47
CA LYS A 66 -6.09 -0.59 -25.67
C LYS A 66 -5.07 -0.01 -26.64
N VAL A 67 -4.36 -0.89 -27.33
CA VAL A 67 -3.51 -0.54 -28.48
C VAL A 67 -3.95 -1.40 -29.66
N GLY A 68 -4.48 -0.75 -30.70
CA GLY A 68 -5.12 -1.47 -31.80
C GLY A 68 -6.32 -2.29 -31.32
N THR A 69 -6.23 -3.61 -31.45
CA THR A 69 -7.27 -4.56 -31.02
C THR A 69 -7.02 -5.18 -29.65
N GLU A 70 -5.84 -4.99 -29.07
CA GLU A 70 -5.44 -5.65 -27.83
C GLU A 70 -5.70 -4.77 -26.60
N GLU A 71 -6.20 -5.40 -25.54
CA GLU A 71 -6.34 -4.77 -24.21
C GLU A 71 -5.05 -4.97 -23.44
N ILE A 72 -4.34 -3.90 -23.14
CA ILE A 72 -3.01 -3.96 -22.50
C ILE A 72 -3.14 -3.86 -20.98
N PHE A 73 -3.91 -2.87 -20.52
CA PHE A 73 -4.11 -2.65 -19.08
C PHE A 73 -5.57 -2.44 -18.75
N TRP A 74 -5.94 -2.97 -17.60
CA TRP A 74 -7.20 -2.68 -16.93
C TRP A 74 -6.93 -1.83 -15.71
N ILE A 75 -7.78 -0.83 -15.51
CA ILE A 75 -7.71 0.14 -14.42
C ILE A 75 -9.02 0.03 -13.64
N CYS A 76 -8.92 -0.29 -12.36
CA CYS A 76 -10.07 -0.35 -11.47
C CYS A 76 -9.85 0.43 -10.19
N ASP A 77 -10.78 1.31 -9.86
CA ASP A 77 -10.76 1.99 -8.58
C ASP A 77 -11.34 1.11 -7.45
N TYR A 78 -11.18 1.57 -6.22
CA TYR A 78 -11.73 0.92 -5.03
C TYR A 78 -13.25 0.64 -5.09
N ARG A 79 -14.01 1.29 -5.98
CA ARG A 79 -15.46 1.09 -6.16
C ARG A 79 -15.78 -0.04 -7.14
N CYS A 80 -14.79 -0.53 -7.89
CA CYS A 80 -14.94 -1.70 -8.74
C CYS A 80 -15.13 -3.00 -7.95
N PHE A 81 -14.59 -3.05 -6.73
CA PHE A 81 -14.57 -4.25 -5.89
C PHE A 81 -15.77 -4.31 -4.93
N ASP A 82 -16.49 -3.20 -4.75
CA ASP A 82 -17.80 -3.18 -4.09
C ASP A 82 -18.85 -3.57 -5.14
N LYS A 83 -19.07 -4.88 -5.33
CA LYS A 83 -20.29 -5.36 -5.97
C LYS A 83 -21.46 -5.00 -5.05
N SER A 84 -22.18 -3.93 -5.39
CA SER A 84 -23.48 -3.65 -4.78
C SER A 84 -24.42 -4.80 -5.14
N GLU A 85 -24.73 -5.62 -4.13
CA GLU A 85 -25.83 -6.59 -4.14
C GLU A 85 -27.18 -5.88 -4.28
#